data_AF-A0A5D6W0P3-F1
#
_entry.id   AF-A0A5D6W0P3-F1
#
_cell.length_a   1.000
_cell.length_b   1.000
_cell.length_c   1.000
_cell.angle_alpha   90.00
_cell.angle_beta   90.00
_cell.angle_gamma   90.00
#
_symmetry.space_group_name_H-M   'P 1'
#
loop_
_entity.id
_entity.type
_entity.pdbx_description
1 polymer ?
#
loop_
_entity_poly.entity_id
_entity_poly.type
_entity_poly.pdbx_seq_one_letter_code
_entity_poly.pdbx_strand_id
1 'polypeptide(L)'
;MSKETAMLDDDALVQAKKNWQLYYTISQELLKFIDRNDVDEFIELVKQRDTVVARMKAMPATETYRQTEECQTLIAKIKPLDMQIIYKAKAWLNKSKRQNATVHAYDLQGINPLGNIMNRKY
;
A
#
# COMPACT_ATOMS: atom_id res chain seq x y z
N MET A 1 -35.07 -0.94 -9.03
CA MET A 1 -33.70 -0.43 -8.81
C MET A 1 -33.75 1.08 -8.97
N SER A 2 -33.64 1.82 -7.87
CA SER A 2 -33.88 3.28 -7.82
C SER A 2 -32.61 4.05 -8.16
N LYS A 3 -32.76 5.29 -8.65
CA LYS A 3 -31.68 6.21 -9.05
C LYS A 3 -30.64 6.47 -7.95
N GLU A 4 -31.06 6.34 -6.69
CA GLU A 4 -30.22 6.51 -5.50
C GLU A 4 -29.22 5.37 -5.29
N THR A 5 -29.60 4.13 -5.64
CA THR A 5 -28.69 2.97 -5.57
C THR A 5 -27.57 3.09 -6.61
N ALA A 6 -27.89 3.53 -7.83
CA ALA A 6 -26.91 3.73 -8.90
C ALA A 6 -25.89 4.84 -8.57
N MET A 7 -26.32 5.89 -7.88
CA MET A 7 -25.45 7.01 -7.49
C MET A 7 -24.51 6.62 -6.33
N LEU A 8 -24.98 5.81 -5.37
CA LEU A 8 -24.15 5.25 -4.31
C LEU A 8 -23.07 4.30 -4.86
N ASP A 9 -23.38 3.54 -5.91
CA ASP A 9 -22.44 2.64 -6.58
C ASP A 9 -21.35 3.43 -7.35
N ASP A 10 -21.71 4.55 -7.99
CA ASP A 10 -20.75 5.43 -8.67
C ASP A 10 -19.78 6.11 -7.68
N ASP A 11 -20.28 6.64 -6.56
CA ASP A 11 -19.44 7.24 -5.52
C ASP A 11 -18.48 6.23 -4.91
N ALA A 12 -18.92 4.99 -4.69
CA ALA A 12 -18.09 3.92 -4.17
C ALA A 12 -16.96 3.54 -5.15
N LEU A 13 -17.24 3.49 -6.46
CA LEU A 13 -16.23 3.24 -7.49
C LEU A 13 -15.22 4.38 -7.59
N VAL A 14 -15.66 5.63 -7.51
CA VAL A 14 -14.77 6.80 -7.47
C VAL A 14 -13.83 6.74 -6.27
N GLN A 15 -14.34 6.36 -5.09
CA GLN A 15 -13.51 6.19 -3.90
C GLN A 15 -12.54 5.01 -4.01
N ALA A 16 -12.97 3.88 -4.57
CA ALA A 16 -12.09 2.75 -4.86
C ALA A 16 -10.91 3.17 -5.75
N LYS A 17 -11.19 3.91 -6.82
CA LYS A 17 -10.16 4.47 -7.72
C LYS A 17 -9.18 5.38 -6.99
N LYS A 18 -9.68 6.31 -6.18
CA LYS A 18 -8.84 7.21 -5.37
C LYS A 18 -7.94 6.44 -4.40
N ASN A 19 -8.45 5.41 -3.74
CA ASN A 19 -7.67 4.58 -2.83
C ASN A 19 -6.53 3.84 -3.55
N TRP A 20 -6.80 3.27 -4.73
CA TRP A 20 -5.76 2.63 -5.55
C TRP A 20 -4.68 3.61 -6.02
N GLN A 21 -5.08 4.83 -6.42
CA GLN A 21 -4.13 5.89 -6.79
C GLN A 21 -3.27 6.31 -5.59
N LEU A 22 -3.89 6.48 -4.43
CA LEU A 22 -3.19 6.82 -3.19
C LEU A 22 -2.21 5.72 -2.78
N TYR A 23 -2.61 4.44 -2.87
CA TYR A 23 -1.70 3.31 -2.63
C TYR A 23 -0.47 3.40 -3.54
N TYR A 24 -0.68 3.65 -4.84
CA TYR A 24 0.41 3.80 -5.80
C TYR A 24 1.34 4.96 -5.45
N THR A 25 0.79 6.14 -5.11
CA THR A 25 1.58 7.30 -4.68
C THR A 25 2.41 6.98 -3.44
N ILE A 26 1.82 6.38 -2.41
CA ILE A 26 2.55 6.01 -1.19
C ILE A 26 3.68 5.00 -1.50
N SER A 27 3.43 4.01 -2.38
CA SER A 27 4.49 3.09 -2.82
C SER A 27 5.65 3.80 -3.53
N GLN A 28 5.38 4.85 -4.32
CA GLN A 28 6.44 5.67 -4.92
C GLN A 28 7.22 6.47 -3.87
N GLU A 29 6.54 7.08 -2.90
CA GLU A 29 7.18 7.84 -1.83
C GLU A 29 8.04 6.95 -0.92
N LEU A 30 7.55 5.77 -0.55
CA LEU A 30 8.29 4.81 0.28
C LEU A 30 9.67 4.46 -0.32
N LEU A 31 9.77 4.35 -1.65
CA LEU A 31 11.04 4.12 -2.32
C LEU A 31 12.01 5.31 -2.21
N LYS A 32 11.51 6.54 -2.10
CA LYS A 32 12.37 7.72 -1.92
C LYS A 32 12.94 7.77 -0.50
N PHE A 33 12.12 7.50 0.51
CA PHE A 33 12.55 7.59 1.91
C PHE A 33 13.46 6.45 2.33
N ILE A 34 13.25 5.24 1.80
CA ILE A 34 14.16 4.12 2.07
C ILE A 34 15.56 4.37 1.52
N ASP A 35 15.68 5.07 0.40
CA ASP A 35 16.96 5.43 -0.21
C ASP A 35 17.66 6.58 0.54
N ARG A 36 16.90 7.44 1.21
CA ARG A 36 17.42 8.52 2.07
C ARG A 36 17.79 8.08 3.49
N ASN A 37 17.54 6.81 3.83
CA ASN A 37 17.69 6.27 5.18
C ASN A 37 16.89 7.05 6.24
N ASP A 38 15.74 7.58 5.83
CA ASP A 38 14.86 8.40 6.65
C ASP A 38 13.75 7.52 7.24
N VAL A 39 14.02 7.00 8.43
CA VAL A 39 13.32 5.83 8.99
C VAL A 39 11.95 6.20 9.55
N ASP A 40 11.86 7.33 10.21
CA ASP A 40 10.64 7.77 10.90
C ASP A 40 9.55 8.06 9.85
N GLU A 41 9.91 8.79 8.80
CA GLU A 41 9.09 9.09 7.63
C GLU A 41 8.70 7.82 6.87
N PHE A 42 9.64 6.88 6.68
CA PHE A 42 9.33 5.60 6.05
C PHE A 42 8.28 4.83 6.85
N ILE A 43 8.43 4.74 8.17
CA ILE A 43 7.50 4.01 9.04
C ILE A 43 6.13 4.68 9.04
N GLU A 44 6.07 6.01 9.08
CA GLU A 44 4.80 6.73 9.02
C GLU A 44 4.08 6.51 7.69
N LEU A 45 4.80 6.52 6.57
CA LEU A 45 4.24 6.19 5.25
C LEU A 45 3.73 4.76 5.17
N VAL A 46 4.40 3.80 5.83
CA VAL A 46 3.88 2.41 5.88
C VAL A 46 2.57 2.35 6.64
N LYS A 47 2.43 3.02 7.79
CA LYS A 47 1.16 3.08 8.54
C LYS A 47 0.04 3.73 7.72
N GLN A 48 0.36 4.79 6.97
CA GLN A 48 -0.58 5.42 6.05
C GLN A 48 -1.03 4.44 4.97
N ARG A 49 -0.10 3.67 4.39
CA ARG A 49 -0.42 2.65 3.39
C ARG A 49 -1.31 1.55 3.96
N ASP A 50 -1.05 1.09 5.18
CA ASP A 50 -1.87 0.08 5.86
C ASP A 50 -3.29 0.58 6.10
N THR A 51 -3.45 1.86 6.46
CA THR A 51 -4.76 2.51 6.59
C THR A 51 -5.51 2.52 5.26
N VAL A 52 -4.83 2.83 4.15
CA VAL A 52 -5.43 2.78 2.80
C VAL A 52 -5.85 1.37 2.45
N VAL A 53 -5.00 0.37 2.70
CA VAL A 53 -5.34 -1.04 2.48
C VAL A 53 -6.54 -1.48 3.31
N ALA A 54 -6.62 -1.09 4.58
CA ALA A 54 -7.76 -1.41 5.43
C ALA A 54 -9.06 -0.83 4.86
N ARG A 55 -9.04 0.43 4.40
CA ARG A 55 -10.18 1.06 3.71
C ARG A 55 -10.55 0.32 2.43
N MET A 56 -9.57 -0.05 1.61
CA MET A 56 -9.79 -0.82 0.38
C MET A 56 -10.47 -2.16 0.66
N LYS A 57 -10.02 -2.90 1.68
CA LYS A 57 -10.61 -4.19 2.08
C LYS A 57 -12.04 -4.07 2.61
N ALA A 58 -12.38 -2.96 3.26
CA ALA A 58 -13.73 -2.72 3.78
C ALA A 58 -14.75 -2.34 2.68
N MET A 59 -14.31 -2.09 1.45
CA MET A 59 -15.14 -1.58 0.36
C MET A 59 -15.32 -2.64 -0.75
N PRO A 60 -16.55 -3.14 -1.01
CA PRO A 60 -16.82 -4.06 -2.12
C PRO A 60 -16.44 -3.49 -3.50
N ALA A 61 -16.63 -2.18 -3.69
CA ALA A 61 -16.28 -1.48 -4.93
C ALA A 61 -14.78 -1.55 -5.27
N THR A 62 -13.91 -1.84 -4.30
CA THR A 62 -12.48 -2.07 -4.55
C THR A 62 -12.26 -3.27 -5.46
N GLU A 63 -13.02 -4.36 -5.26
CA GLU A 63 -12.89 -5.56 -6.09
C GLU A 63 -13.55 -5.34 -7.47
N THR A 64 -14.68 -4.64 -7.52
CA THR A 64 -15.29 -4.22 -8.79
C THR A 64 -14.32 -3.38 -9.63
N TYR A 65 -13.72 -2.35 -9.03
CA TYR A 65 -12.74 -1.52 -9.72
C TYR A 65 -11.48 -2.31 -10.10
N ARG A 66 -11.02 -3.25 -9.24
CA ARG A 66 -9.86 -4.10 -9.54
C ARG A 66 -10.00 -4.86 -10.85
N GLN A 67 -11.21 -5.30 -11.21
CA GLN A 67 -11.45 -6.07 -12.44
C GLN A 67 -11.39 -5.21 -13.72
N THR A 68 -11.39 -3.89 -13.60
CA THR A 68 -11.28 -2.98 -14.74
C THR A 68 -9.87 -2.98 -15.34
N GLU A 69 -9.76 -2.73 -16.65
CA GLU A 69 -8.48 -2.59 -17.35
C GLU A 69 -7.64 -1.43 -16.78
N GLU A 70 -8.29 -0.34 -16.37
CA GLU A 70 -7.64 0.80 -15.71
C GLU A 70 -6.91 0.36 -14.44
N CYS A 71 -7.59 -0.38 -13.56
CA CYS A 71 -6.97 -0.85 -12.33
C CYS A 71 -5.90 -1.93 -12.60
N GLN A 72 -6.11 -2.82 -13.58
CA GLN A 72 -5.09 -3.81 -13.95
C GLN A 72 -3.79 -3.15 -14.44
N THR A 73 -3.90 -2.08 -15.22
CA THR A 73 -2.74 -1.26 -15.64
C THR A 73 -2.03 -0.64 -14.44
N LEU A 74 -2.79 -0.13 -13.47
CA LEU A 74 -2.22 0.42 -12.24
C LEU A 74 -1.53 -0.65 -11.38
N ILE A 75 -2.15 -1.83 -11.24
CA ILE A 75 -1.57 -2.99 -10.54
C ILE A 75 -0.24 -3.42 -11.17
N ALA A 76 -0.16 -3.43 -12.50
CA ALA A 76 1.07 -3.76 -13.22
C ALA A 76 2.21 -2.77 -12.90
N LYS A 77 1.90 -1.49 -12.67
CA LYS A 77 2.86 -0.47 -12.21
C LYS A 77 3.23 -0.64 -10.74
N ILE A 78 2.27 -0.97 -9.88
CA ILE A 78 2.49 -1.12 -8.43
C ILE A 78 3.36 -2.33 -8.09
N LYS A 79 3.12 -3.49 -8.71
CA LYS A 79 3.82 -4.76 -8.40
C LYS A 79 5.35 -4.64 -8.32
N PRO A 80 6.06 -4.08 -9.32
CA PRO A 80 7.52 -3.93 -9.24
C PRO A 80 7.96 -2.95 -8.15
N LEU A 81 7.16 -1.93 -7.82
CA LEU A 81 7.48 -1.01 -6.72
C LEU A 81 7.38 -1.73 -5.38
N ASP A 82 6.29 -2.47 -5.15
CA ASP A 82 6.07 -3.26 -3.95
C ASP A 82 7.19 -4.28 -3.73
N MET A 83 7.62 -4.98 -4.79
CA MET A 83 8.77 -5.88 -4.70
C MET A 83 10.03 -5.15 -4.25
N GLN A 84 10.34 -3.99 -4.84
CA GLN A 84 11.52 -3.21 -4.46
C GLN A 84 11.45 -2.72 -3.00
N ILE A 85 10.28 -2.27 -2.53
CA ILE A 85 10.08 -1.84 -1.15
C ILE A 85 10.40 -2.98 -0.18
N ILE A 86 9.89 -4.20 -0.44
CA ILE A 86 10.18 -5.38 0.40
C ILE A 86 11.68 -5.66 0.45
N TYR A 87 12.33 -5.72 -0.71
CA TYR A 87 13.75 -6.07 -0.79
C TYR A 87 14.62 -5.04 -0.07
N LYS A 88 14.38 -3.75 -0.33
CA LYS A 88 15.10 -2.66 0.33
C LYS A 88 14.83 -2.64 1.83
N ALA A 89 13.59 -2.86 2.28
CA ALA A 89 13.25 -2.88 3.71
C ALA A 89 13.94 -4.03 4.44
N LYS A 90 13.98 -5.23 3.83
CA LYS A 90 14.72 -6.39 4.37
C LYS A 90 16.23 -6.12 4.42
N ALA A 91 16.81 -5.56 3.37
CA ALA A 91 18.24 -5.24 3.33
C ALA A 91 18.60 -4.22 4.42
N TRP A 92 17.78 -3.18 4.56
CA TRP A 92 17.93 -2.16 5.60
C TRP A 92 17.84 -2.75 7.01
N LEU A 93 16.81 -3.57 7.28
CA LEU A 93 16.63 -4.29 8.54
C LEU A 93 17.86 -5.11 8.92
N ASN A 94 18.41 -5.85 7.95
CA ASN A 94 19.60 -6.66 8.15
C ASN A 94 20.85 -5.82 8.44
N LYS A 95 21.02 -4.68 7.75
CA LYS A 95 22.11 -3.73 7.99
C LYS A 95 22.00 -3.13 9.40
N SER A 96 20.80 -2.71 9.79
CA SER A 96 20.56 -2.05 11.07
C SER A 96 20.78 -2.98 12.27
N LYS A 97 20.31 -4.24 12.18
CA LYS A 97 20.61 -5.29 13.18
C LYS A 97 22.11 -5.52 13.40
N ARG A 98 22.90 -5.51 12.32
CA ARG A 98 24.36 -5.68 12.40
C ARG A 98 25.07 -4.48 13.04
N GLN A 99 24.45 -3.31 13.03
CA GLN A 99 25.04 -2.07 13.53
C GLN A 99 24.63 -1.74 14.98
N ASN A 100 23.87 -2.60 15.67
CA ASN A 100 23.34 -2.37 17.04
C ASN A 100 22.64 -1.00 17.21
N ALA A 101 22.19 -0.40 16.11
CA ALA A 101 21.68 0.96 16.09
C ALA A 101 20.16 0.94 16.23
N THR A 102 19.65 1.32 17.40
CA THR A 102 18.34 1.97 17.64
C THR A 102 17.04 1.25 17.20
N VAL A 103 17.07 0.12 16.49
CA VAL A 103 15.86 -0.58 15.99
C VAL A 103 15.01 -1.19 17.10
N HIS A 104 15.49 -1.24 18.34
CA HIS A 104 14.69 -1.70 19.48
C HIS A 104 13.37 -0.92 19.64
N ALA A 105 13.24 0.29 19.06
CA ALA A 105 11.99 1.04 19.04
C ALA A 105 11.00 0.62 17.94
N TYR A 106 11.46 -0.02 16.86
CA TYR A 106 10.63 -0.36 15.71
C TYR A 106 10.51 -1.87 15.57
N ASP A 107 9.50 -2.44 16.21
CA ASP A 107 9.13 -3.84 16.00
C ASP A 107 8.49 -4.01 14.61
N LEU A 108 9.35 -4.13 13.60
CA LEU A 108 8.97 -4.32 12.22
C LEU A 108 8.47 -5.74 11.93
N GLN A 109 8.38 -6.63 12.94
CA GLN A 109 7.78 -7.96 12.77
C GLN A 109 6.28 -7.88 12.47
N GLY A 110 5.60 -6.82 12.93
CA GLY A 110 4.19 -6.56 12.61
C GLY A 110 3.97 -5.79 11.31
N ILE A 111 5.01 -5.18 10.74
CA ILE A 111 4.89 -4.44 9.48
C ILE A 111 4.95 -5.46 8.34
N ASN A 112 3.79 -5.89 7.86
CA ASN A 112 3.69 -6.46 6.53
C ASN A 112 3.69 -5.29 5.56
N PRO A 113 4.84 -4.87 4.99
CA PRO A 113 4.95 -3.62 4.26
C PRO A 113 4.02 -3.58 3.06
N LEU A 114 3.46 -4.72 2.64
CA LEU A 114 2.59 -4.84 1.49
C LEU A 114 1.10 -4.74 1.76
N GLY A 115 0.66 -4.80 3.03
CA GLY A 115 -0.75 -4.91 3.37
C GLY A 115 -1.48 -6.05 2.64
N ASN A 116 -0.78 -7.02 2.07
CA ASN A 116 -1.29 -8.18 1.35
C ASN A 116 -2.29 -7.91 0.19
N ILE A 117 -2.78 -6.68 -0.06
CA ILE A 117 -3.92 -6.36 -0.96
C ILE A 117 -3.82 -7.03 -2.33
N MET A 118 -2.62 -7.25 -2.86
CA MET A 118 -2.36 -7.91 -4.14
C MET A 118 -2.67 -9.41 -4.22
N ASN A 119 -2.97 -10.11 -3.12
CA ASN A 119 -3.40 -11.50 -3.23
C ASN A 119 -4.78 -11.61 -3.87
N ARG A 120 -4.91 -12.63 -4.72
CA ARG A 120 -6.11 -12.97 -5.53
C ARG A 120 -7.35 -13.33 -4.71
N LYS A 121 -7.25 -13.39 -3.38
CA LYS A 121 -8.33 -13.67 -2.44
C LYS A 121 -8.14 -12.76 -1.22
N TYR A 122 -8.91 -11.69 -1.17
CA TYR A 122 -9.44 -11.15 0.08
C TYR A 122 -10.93 -11.41 0.06
#